data_AF-A0A3D2W7W6-F1
#
_entry.id   AF-A0A3D2W7W6-F1
#
_cell.length_a   1.000
_cell.length_b   1.000
_cell.length_c   1.000
_cell.angle_alpha   90.00
_cell.angle_beta   90.00
_cell.angle_gamma   90.00
#
_symmetry.space_group_name_H-M   'P 1'
#
loop_
_entity.id
_entity.type
_entity.pdbx_description
1 polymer ?
#
loop_
_entity_poly.entity_id
_entity_poly.type
_entity_poly.pdbx_seq_one_letter_code
_entity_poly.pdbx_strand_id
1 'polypeptide(L)'
;MHIYPDIGRIPRPDDFKYASVMEKGRPVHDGDYFSLRHPHMHCGKRAKIFAPFAALQGFEEEVASKDIIYEEKRIIDPERSDDLNETLCLLHELTKTKRLALLNQAYVSAEYYILCTDPHNEAYMIKGLYITAKGVVQYVDPIGHLIRIEDECISFSDLYSLTLLHRQTV
;
A
#
# COMPACT_ATOMS: atom_id res chain seq x y z
N MET A 1 -17.10 -11.06 49.50
CA MET A 1 -16.35 -12.17 48.89
C MET A 1 -16.86 -12.32 47.46
N HIS A 2 -16.10 -11.82 46.47
CA HIS A 2 -16.50 -11.91 45.06
C HIS A 2 -16.05 -13.27 44.50
N ILE A 3 -17.02 -14.10 44.12
CA ILE A 3 -16.80 -15.35 43.40
C ILE A 3 -16.82 -14.98 41.92
N TYR A 4 -15.66 -14.95 41.27
CA TYR A 4 -15.62 -14.90 39.82
C TYR A 4 -15.91 -16.31 39.28
N PRO A 5 -16.87 -16.47 38.35
CA PRO A 5 -17.04 -17.74 37.66
C PRO A 5 -15.80 -18.01 36.80
N ASP A 6 -15.29 -19.23 36.88
CA ASP A 6 -14.07 -19.71 36.22
C ASP A 6 -14.36 -19.91 34.71
N ILE A 7 -14.53 -18.81 33.97
CA ILE A 7 -14.80 -18.81 32.52
C ILE A 7 -13.52 -19.22 31.76
N GLY A 8 -13.51 -20.42 31.19
CA GLY A 8 -12.45 -20.89 30.28
C GLY A 8 -11.96 -22.32 30.51
N ARG A 9 -12.38 -23.02 31.57
CA ARG A 9 -12.07 -24.44 31.73
C ARG A 9 -13.09 -25.30 31.00
N ILE A 10 -12.67 -25.95 29.91
CA ILE A 10 -13.43 -27.05 29.31
C ILE A 10 -13.41 -28.21 30.31
N PRO A 11 -14.57 -28.71 30.79
CA PRO A 11 -14.60 -29.83 31.71
C PRO A 11 -14.03 -31.07 31.02
N ARG A 12 -13.04 -31.70 31.68
CA ARG A 12 -12.39 -32.91 31.17
C ARG A 12 -13.43 -34.05 31.16
N PRO A 13 -13.59 -34.80 30.05
CA PRO A 13 -14.39 -36.03 30.05
C PRO A 13 -13.82 -37.06 31.02
N ASP A 14 -14.67 -37.81 31.71
CA ASP A 14 -14.25 -38.76 32.75
C ASP A 14 -13.26 -39.82 32.22
N ASP A 15 -13.51 -40.34 31.01
CA ASP A 15 -12.68 -41.35 30.32
C ASP A 15 -11.53 -40.76 29.48
N PHE A 16 -10.96 -39.63 29.89
CA PHE A 16 -9.84 -39.04 29.16
C PHE A 16 -8.56 -39.88 29.27
N LYS A 17 -8.20 -40.55 28.17
CA LYS A 17 -7.06 -41.47 28.01
C LYS A 17 -5.71 -40.95 28.57
N TYR A 18 -5.49 -39.63 28.58
CA TYR A 18 -4.24 -39.02 29.02
C TYR A 18 -4.37 -38.23 30.33
N ALA A 19 -5.40 -38.52 31.15
CA ALA A 19 -5.62 -37.82 32.42
C ALA A 19 -4.37 -37.85 33.31
N SER A 20 -3.75 -39.02 33.44
CA SER A 20 -2.53 -39.23 34.21
C SER A 20 -1.29 -38.49 33.67
N VAL A 21 -1.28 -38.09 32.40
CA VAL A 21 -0.18 -37.30 31.81
C VAL A 21 -0.46 -35.80 31.98
N MET A 22 -1.70 -35.37 31.77
CA MET A 22 -2.09 -33.97 32.01
C MET A 22 -1.91 -33.57 33.48
N GLU A 23 -2.26 -34.46 34.42
CA GLU A 23 -2.10 -34.22 35.87
C GLU A 23 -0.63 -34.06 36.28
N LYS A 24 0.31 -34.69 35.57
CA LYS A 24 1.75 -34.49 35.79
C LYS A 24 2.22 -33.10 35.39
N GLY A 25 1.44 -32.36 34.61
CA GLY A 25 1.75 -31.02 34.16
C GLY A 25 2.86 -30.97 33.11
N ARG A 26 3.33 -29.75 32.83
CA ARG A 26 4.45 -29.54 31.90
C ARG A 26 5.74 -30.12 32.49
N PRO A 27 6.59 -30.76 31.68
CA PRO A 27 7.93 -31.16 32.11
C PRO A 27 8.68 -29.96 32.72
N VAL A 28 9.26 -30.17 33.89
CA VAL A 28 10.09 -29.16 34.58
C VAL A 28 11.53 -29.65 34.48
N HIS A 29 12.37 -28.87 33.79
CA HIS A 29 13.78 -29.17 33.60
C HIS A 29 14.61 -28.17 34.40
N ASP A 30 15.22 -28.60 35.50
CA ASP A 30 16.06 -27.77 36.37
C ASP A 30 17.44 -28.39 36.53
N GLY A 31 18.44 -27.81 35.86
CA GLY A 31 19.82 -28.28 35.89
C GLY A 31 20.07 -29.70 35.36
N ASP A 32 19.07 -30.35 34.75
CA ASP A 32 19.19 -31.69 34.19
C ASP A 32 19.92 -31.70 32.84
N TYR A 33 20.19 -32.91 32.33
CA TYR A 33 20.84 -33.10 31.03
C TYR A 33 20.10 -32.39 29.87
N PHE A 34 18.76 -32.29 29.95
CA PHE A 34 17.96 -31.61 28.94
C PHE A 34 18.20 -30.10 28.97
N SER A 35 18.17 -29.48 30.14
CA SER A 35 18.44 -28.05 30.35
C SER A 35 19.87 -27.65 29.97
N LEU A 36 20.85 -28.55 30.13
CA LEU A 36 22.23 -28.32 29.70
C LEU A 36 22.37 -28.29 28.18
N ARG A 37 21.62 -29.13 27.44
CA ARG A 37 21.63 -29.16 25.97
C ARG A 37 20.73 -28.11 25.33
N HIS A 38 19.68 -27.69 26.02
CA HIS A 38 18.70 -26.72 25.54
C HIS A 38 18.60 -25.53 26.51
N PRO A 39 19.68 -24.74 26.66
CA PRO A 39 19.67 -23.62 27.58
C PRO A 39 18.60 -22.59 27.18
N HIS A 40 17.94 -22.02 28.18
CA HIS A 40 16.94 -20.97 27.95
C HIS A 40 17.57 -19.76 27.26
N MET A 41 16.98 -19.36 26.13
CA MET A 41 17.41 -18.15 25.43
C MET A 41 16.99 -16.90 26.22
N HIS A 42 17.95 -16.01 26.50
CA HIS A 42 17.66 -14.72 27.13
C HIS A 42 16.64 -13.91 26.33
N CYS A 43 15.74 -13.19 27.03
CA CYS A 43 14.67 -12.39 26.42
C CYS A 43 15.17 -11.44 25.32
N GLY A 44 16.24 -10.68 25.56
CA GLY A 44 16.82 -9.75 24.57
C GLY A 44 17.42 -10.43 23.33
N LYS A 45 17.68 -11.74 23.37
CA LYS A 45 18.17 -12.53 22.23
C LYS A 45 17.04 -13.25 21.48
N ARG A 46 15.82 -13.27 22.00
CA ARG A 46 14.67 -13.95 21.36
C ARG A 46 14.31 -13.35 20.00
N ALA A 47 14.62 -12.08 19.75
CA ALA A 47 14.46 -11.47 18.43
C ALA A 47 15.24 -12.22 17.33
N LYS A 48 16.35 -12.89 17.67
CA LYS A 48 17.12 -13.71 16.71
C LYS A 48 16.34 -14.90 16.16
N ILE A 49 15.29 -15.34 16.83
CA ILE A 49 14.40 -16.41 16.34
C ILE A 49 13.68 -15.95 15.06
N PHE A 50 13.48 -14.63 14.88
CA PHE A 50 12.88 -14.02 13.70
C PHE A 50 13.91 -13.56 12.65
N ALA A 51 15.21 -13.65 12.94
CA ALA A 51 16.27 -13.30 12.00
C ALA A 51 16.21 -14.02 10.63
N PRO A 52 15.80 -15.31 10.51
CA PRO A 52 15.70 -15.95 9.20
C PRO A 52 14.67 -15.28 8.27
N PHE A 53 13.64 -14.63 8.80
CA PHE A 53 12.67 -13.89 7.98
C PHE A 53 13.23 -12.56 7.47
N ALA A 54 14.08 -11.89 8.26
CA ALA A 54 14.78 -10.68 7.85
C ALA A 54 15.84 -10.93 6.75
N ALA A 55 16.30 -12.18 6.59
CA ALA A 55 17.25 -12.57 5.54
C ALA A 55 16.54 -13.00 4.24
N LEU A 56 15.22 -13.09 4.22
CA LEU A 56 14.46 -13.40 3.01
C LEU A 56 14.45 -12.15 2.12
N GLN A 57 15.21 -12.21 1.03
CA GLN A 57 15.17 -11.21 -0.02
C GLN A 57 13.73 -11.12 -0.57
N GLY A 58 13.15 -9.92 -0.63
CA GLY A 58 11.79 -9.73 -1.12
C GLY A 58 10.70 -9.73 -0.04
N PHE A 59 11.01 -10.07 1.22
CA PHE A 59 9.98 -10.16 2.27
C PHE A 59 9.40 -8.78 2.63
N GLU A 60 10.25 -7.76 2.74
CA GLU A 60 9.78 -6.41 3.05
C GLU A 60 8.94 -5.83 1.90
N GLU A 61 9.33 -6.10 0.67
CA GLU A 61 8.62 -5.70 -0.55
C GLU A 61 7.25 -6.38 -0.66
N GLU A 62 7.17 -7.67 -0.32
CA GLU A 62 5.93 -8.46 -0.32
C GLU A 62 4.98 -8.06 0.83
N VAL A 63 5.52 -7.63 1.97
CA VAL A 63 4.71 -7.05 3.04
C VAL A 63 4.17 -5.69 2.60
N ALA A 64 5.02 -4.83 2.05
CA ALA A 64 4.61 -3.52 1.56
C ALA A 64 3.58 -3.61 0.43
N SER A 65 3.68 -4.60 -0.46
CA SER A 65 2.71 -4.80 -1.56
C SER A 65 1.31 -5.16 -1.06
N LYS A 66 1.20 -5.86 0.08
CA LYS A 66 -0.06 -6.22 0.73
C LYS A 66 -0.71 -5.07 1.50
N ASP A 67 0.08 -4.10 1.93
CA ASP A 67 -0.44 -2.89 2.56
C ASP A 67 -1.08 -1.91 1.55
N ILE A 68 -0.88 -2.14 0.24
CA ILE A 68 -1.49 -1.33 -0.82
C ILE A 68 -2.98 -1.67 -0.95
N ILE A 69 -3.84 -0.68 -0.75
CA ILE A 69 -5.28 -0.78 -0.92
C ILE A 69 -5.67 -0.35 -2.33
N TYR A 70 -6.09 -1.30 -3.17
CA TYR A 70 -6.58 -1.02 -4.51
C TYR A 70 -8.06 -0.64 -4.51
N GLU A 71 -8.40 0.41 -5.24
CA GLU A 71 -9.76 0.96 -5.37
C GLU A 71 -10.32 0.74 -6.78
N GLU A 72 -11.65 0.75 -6.90
CA GLU A 72 -12.31 0.77 -8.21
C GLU A 72 -12.18 2.15 -8.85
N LYS A 73 -12.10 2.19 -10.19
CA LYS A 73 -12.07 3.46 -10.93
C LYS A 73 -13.36 4.23 -10.69
N ARG A 74 -13.25 5.41 -10.09
CA ARG A 74 -14.35 6.34 -9.83
C ARG A 74 -14.92 6.84 -11.15
N ILE A 75 -16.25 6.93 -11.20
CA ILE A 75 -16.97 7.58 -12.29
C ILE A 75 -16.82 9.09 -12.11
N ILE A 76 -16.47 9.79 -13.19
CA ILE A 76 -16.35 11.26 -13.19
C ILE A 76 -17.71 11.84 -13.54
N ASP A 77 -18.21 12.74 -12.70
CA ASP A 77 -19.45 13.47 -12.94
C ASP A 77 -19.30 14.43 -14.13
N PRO A 78 -20.38 14.73 -14.88
CA PRO A 78 -20.29 15.55 -16.09
C PRO A 78 -19.72 16.95 -15.84
N GLU A 79 -20.12 17.62 -14.76
CA GLU A 79 -19.59 18.94 -14.38
C GLU A 79 -18.06 18.90 -14.19
N ARG A 80 -17.56 17.89 -13.48
CA ARG A 80 -16.12 17.71 -13.25
C ARG A 80 -15.38 17.38 -14.55
N SER A 81 -16.01 16.65 -15.45
CA SER A 81 -15.45 16.35 -16.77
C SER A 81 -15.30 17.63 -17.61
N ASP A 82 -16.28 18.54 -17.53
CA ASP A 82 -16.23 19.82 -18.22
C ASP A 82 -15.11 20.71 -17.66
N ASP A 83 -15.00 20.81 -16.33
CA ASP A 83 -13.90 21.54 -15.65
C ASP A 83 -12.51 21.01 -16.05
N LEU A 84 -12.38 19.69 -16.14
CA LEU A 84 -11.15 19.03 -16.55
C LEU A 84 -10.80 19.39 -18.00
N ASN A 85 -11.80 19.37 -18.88
CA ASN A 85 -11.63 19.69 -20.29
C ASN A 85 -11.26 21.17 -20.50
N GLU A 86 -11.88 22.09 -19.75
CA GLU A 86 -11.52 23.51 -19.77
C GLU A 86 -10.06 23.72 -19.34
N THR A 87 -9.65 23.06 -18.26
CA THR A 87 -8.29 23.12 -17.74
C THR A 87 -7.28 22.56 -18.75
N LEU A 88 -7.60 21.42 -19.39
CA LEU A 88 -6.78 20.82 -20.44
C LEU A 88 -6.66 21.74 -21.66
N CYS A 89 -7.75 22.38 -22.09
CA CYS A 89 -7.73 23.35 -23.20
C CYS A 89 -6.84 24.55 -22.88
N LEU A 90 -6.95 25.09 -21.66
CA LEU A 90 -6.10 26.18 -21.19
C LEU A 90 -4.62 25.78 -21.20
N LEU A 91 -4.28 24.60 -20.67
CA LEU A 91 -2.90 24.10 -20.64
C LEU A 91 -2.38 23.82 -22.06
N HIS A 92 -3.23 23.36 -22.96
CA HIS A 92 -2.87 23.18 -24.37
C HIS A 92 -2.47 24.51 -25.01
N GLU A 93 -3.24 25.58 -24.81
CA GLU A 93 -2.87 26.91 -25.33
C GLU A 93 -1.59 27.45 -24.70
N LEU A 94 -1.37 27.21 -23.40
CA LEU A 94 -0.12 27.59 -22.72
C LEU A 94 1.10 26.78 -23.17
N THR A 95 0.91 25.58 -23.71
CA THR A 95 1.99 24.65 -24.10
C THR A 95 2.03 24.32 -25.60
N LYS A 96 1.24 25.04 -26.40
CA LYS A 96 1.05 24.84 -27.85
C LYS A 96 2.36 24.78 -28.65
N THR A 97 3.39 25.46 -28.16
CA THR A 97 4.74 25.41 -28.72
C THR A 97 5.73 25.19 -27.59
N LYS A 98 6.82 24.45 -27.84
CA LYS A 98 7.90 24.25 -26.85
C LYS A 98 8.38 25.55 -26.20
N ARG A 99 8.45 26.65 -26.98
CA ARG A 99 8.80 27.98 -26.47
C ARG A 99 7.80 28.49 -25.43
N LEU A 100 6.50 28.31 -25.66
CA LEU A 100 5.45 28.74 -24.73
C LEU A 100 5.48 27.90 -23.45
N ALA A 101 5.65 26.59 -23.56
CA ALA A 101 5.80 25.70 -22.40
C ALA A 101 6.98 26.14 -21.50
N LEU A 102 8.13 26.47 -22.10
CA LEU A 102 9.30 26.96 -21.38
C LEU A 102 9.13 28.35 -20.75
N LEU A 103 8.30 29.21 -21.34
CA LEU A 103 8.02 30.56 -20.82
C LEU A 103 6.99 30.55 -19.71
N ASN A 104 5.87 29.85 -19.91
CA ASN A 104 4.76 29.80 -18.98
C ASN A 104 5.09 28.93 -17.77
N GLN A 105 5.83 27.83 -17.97
CA GLN A 105 6.20 26.86 -16.93
C GLN A 105 5.00 26.51 -16.03
N ALA A 106 3.88 26.16 -16.67
CA ALA A 106 2.64 25.87 -15.99
C ALA A 106 2.83 24.67 -15.05
N TYR A 107 2.76 24.91 -13.75
CA TYR A 107 2.92 23.88 -12.73
C TYR A 107 1.55 23.35 -12.33
N VAL A 108 1.37 22.03 -12.37
CA VAL A 108 0.07 21.39 -12.10
C VAL A 108 0.21 20.28 -11.07
N SER A 109 -0.93 19.94 -10.46
CA SER A 109 -1.12 18.69 -9.74
C SER A 109 -2.22 17.90 -10.43
N ALA A 110 -1.85 16.73 -10.96
CA ALA A 110 -2.72 15.81 -11.66
C ALA A 110 -2.91 14.53 -10.85
N GLU A 111 -4.16 14.13 -10.61
CA GLU A 111 -4.50 12.85 -10.02
C GLU A 111 -5.01 11.93 -11.13
N TYR A 112 -4.42 10.75 -11.27
CA TYR A 112 -4.71 9.81 -12.34
C TYR A 112 -4.74 8.37 -11.83
N TYR A 113 -5.49 7.54 -12.53
CA TYR A 113 -5.76 6.16 -12.17
C TYR A 113 -4.82 5.20 -12.91
N ILE A 114 -4.15 4.30 -12.19
CA ILE A 114 -3.34 3.23 -12.76
C ILE A 114 -3.90 1.89 -12.30
N LEU A 115 -4.19 1.00 -13.25
CA LEU A 115 -4.63 -0.36 -12.96
C LEU A 115 -3.52 -1.19 -12.32
N CYS A 116 -3.90 -2.10 -11.43
CA CYS A 116 -3.00 -3.10 -10.91
C CYS A 116 -2.51 -4.01 -12.04
N THR A 117 -1.19 -4.07 -12.23
CA THR A 117 -0.51 -4.87 -13.26
C THR A 117 0.14 -6.13 -12.69
N ASP A 118 0.08 -6.36 -11.38
CA ASP A 118 0.61 -7.56 -10.74
C ASP A 118 -0.35 -8.74 -10.90
N PRO A 119 -0.01 -9.78 -11.68
CA PRO A 119 -0.87 -10.94 -11.90
C PRO A 119 -1.15 -11.78 -10.65
N HIS A 120 -0.34 -11.64 -9.61
CA HIS A 120 -0.51 -12.39 -8.35
C HIS A 120 -1.41 -11.67 -7.35
N ASN A 121 -1.85 -10.45 -7.67
CA ASN A 121 -2.73 -9.66 -6.82
C ASN A 121 -4.20 -9.89 -7.20
N GLU A 122 -5.09 -9.99 -6.22
CA GLU A 122 -6.53 -10.12 -6.44
C GLU A 122 -7.13 -8.92 -7.20
N ALA A 123 -6.48 -7.76 -7.13
CA ALA A 123 -6.84 -6.56 -7.85
C ALA A 123 -6.45 -6.56 -9.34
N TYR A 124 -5.72 -7.58 -9.82
CA TYR A 124 -5.14 -7.62 -11.17
C TYR A 124 -6.16 -7.29 -12.26
N MET A 125 -5.89 -6.21 -13.01
CA MET A 125 -6.73 -5.71 -14.11
C MET A 125 -8.19 -5.38 -13.75
N ILE A 126 -8.55 -5.40 -12.46
CA ILE A 126 -9.91 -5.11 -11.97
C ILE A 126 -9.91 -3.79 -11.19
N LYS A 127 -8.93 -3.61 -10.28
CA LYS A 127 -8.79 -2.44 -9.42
C LYS A 127 -7.42 -1.77 -9.64
N GLY A 128 -7.26 -0.58 -9.10
CA GLY A 128 -6.09 0.26 -9.34
C GLY A 128 -5.84 1.26 -8.22
N LEU A 129 -4.96 2.21 -8.50
CA LEU A 129 -4.55 3.24 -7.56
C LEU A 129 -4.69 4.61 -8.19
N TYR A 130 -5.02 5.58 -7.35
CA TYR A 130 -4.91 6.99 -7.69
C TYR A 130 -3.53 7.49 -7.31
N ILE A 131 -2.77 7.92 -8.30
CA ILE A 131 -1.43 8.50 -8.13
C ILE A 131 -1.53 9.99 -8.45
N THR A 132 -0.76 10.79 -7.71
CA THR A 132 -0.69 12.22 -7.93
C THR A 132 0.68 12.58 -8.54
N ALA A 133 0.67 13.06 -9.77
CA ALA A 133 1.83 13.66 -10.41
C ALA A 133 1.79 15.19 -10.22
N LYS A 134 2.90 15.77 -9.79
CA LYS A 134 3.08 17.22 -9.66
C LYS A 134 4.31 17.63 -10.45
N GLY A 135 4.18 18.68 -11.24
CA GLY A 135 5.29 19.14 -12.05
C GLY A 135 4.90 20.14 -13.12
N VAL A 136 5.87 20.51 -13.94
CA VAL A 136 5.67 21.40 -15.07
C VAL A 136 5.08 20.64 -16.26
N VAL A 137 4.01 21.17 -16.84
CA VAL A 137 3.41 20.62 -18.07
C VAL A 137 4.34 20.92 -19.25
N GLN A 138 4.81 19.87 -19.91
CA GLN A 138 5.66 20.00 -21.08
C GLN A 138 4.84 20.21 -22.35
N TYR A 139 3.79 19.42 -22.52
CA TYR A 139 2.83 19.56 -23.61
C TYR A 139 1.52 18.85 -23.29
N VAL A 140 0.45 19.34 -23.90
CA VAL A 140 -0.86 18.67 -23.97
C VAL A 140 -1.12 18.32 -25.43
N ASP A 141 -1.42 17.05 -25.70
CA ASP A 141 -1.79 16.55 -27.02
C ASP A 141 -3.29 16.21 -27.07
N PRO A 142 -4.11 17.09 -27.65
CA PRO A 142 -5.56 16.86 -27.78
C PRO A 142 -5.91 15.72 -28.74
N ILE A 143 -5.01 15.37 -29.68
CA ILE A 143 -5.24 14.33 -30.69
C ILE A 143 -4.91 12.96 -30.10
N GLY A 144 -3.75 12.86 -29.46
CA GLY A 144 -3.31 11.66 -28.75
C GLY A 144 -4.01 11.43 -27.41
N HIS A 145 -4.85 12.39 -26.98
CA HIS A 145 -5.54 12.38 -25.69
C HIS A 145 -4.62 12.16 -24.50
N LEU A 146 -3.49 12.87 -24.47
CA LEU A 146 -2.49 12.73 -23.42
C LEU A 146 -1.88 14.06 -22.99
N ILE A 147 -1.45 14.11 -21.73
CA ILE A 147 -0.70 15.21 -21.14
C ILE A 147 0.63 14.69 -20.62
N ARG A 148 1.71 15.43 -20.88
CA ARG A 148 3.04 15.15 -20.34
C ARG A 148 3.36 16.14 -19.22
N ILE A 149 3.55 15.62 -18.01
CA ILE A 149 3.98 16.36 -16.83
C ILE A 149 5.34 15.83 -16.44
N GLU A 150 6.40 16.60 -16.69
CA GLU A 150 7.79 16.16 -16.51
C GLU A 150 8.06 14.81 -17.18
N ASP A 151 8.31 13.75 -16.40
CA ASP A 151 8.57 12.41 -16.92
C ASP A 151 7.29 11.58 -17.14
N GLU A 152 6.17 11.97 -16.52
CA GLU A 152 4.91 11.23 -16.52
C GLU A 152 4.05 11.53 -17.75
N CYS A 153 3.68 10.47 -18.47
CA CYS A 153 2.73 10.50 -19.58
C CYS A 153 1.38 10.02 -19.10
N ILE A 154 0.36 10.88 -19.08
CA ILE A 154 -0.95 10.56 -18.54
C ILE A 154 -2.00 10.64 -19.65
N SER A 155 -2.78 9.57 -19.85
CA SER A 155 -3.93 9.55 -20.75
C SER A 155 -5.11 10.34 -20.14
N PHE A 156 -5.85 11.06 -20.97
CA PHE A 156 -7.04 11.80 -20.52
C PHE A 156 -8.10 10.86 -19.93
N SER A 157 -8.18 9.62 -20.42
CA SER A 157 -9.15 8.64 -19.90
C SER A 157 -8.85 8.22 -18.46
N ASP A 158 -7.60 8.33 -18.01
CA ASP A 158 -7.17 7.94 -16.66
C ASP A 158 -7.04 9.13 -15.72
N LEU A 159 -7.11 10.35 -16.25
CA LEU A 159 -7.05 11.58 -15.49
C LEU A 159 -8.36 11.80 -14.70
N TYR A 160 -8.25 12.02 -13.39
CA TYR A 160 -9.40 12.23 -12.50
C TYR A 160 -9.51 13.66 -11.99
N SER A 161 -8.38 14.32 -11.76
CA SER A 161 -8.35 15.74 -11.40
C SER A 161 -7.10 16.40 -11.95
N LEU A 162 -7.23 17.67 -12.31
CA LEU A 162 -6.13 18.49 -12.79
C LEU A 162 -6.28 19.89 -12.22
N THR A 163 -5.27 20.34 -11.48
CA THR A 163 -5.30 21.65 -10.82
C THR A 163 -4.04 22.42 -11.17
N LEU A 164 -4.21 23.66 -11.63
CA LEU A 164 -3.11 24.59 -11.86
C LEU A 164 -2.67 25.17 -10.51
N LEU A 165 -1.39 24.99 -10.18
CA LEU A 165 -0.81 25.57 -8.98
C LEU A 165 -0.07 26.85 -9.37
N HIS A 166 -0.40 27.96 -8.70
CA HIS A 166 0.39 29.17 -8.84
C HIS A 166 1.77 28.92 -8.26
N ARG A 167 2.80 29.34 -8.99
CA ARG A 167 4.17 29.31 -8.52
C ARG A 167 4.25 30.17 -7.26
N GLN A 168 4.45 29.56 -6.10
CA GLN A 168 4.85 30.33 -4.91
C GLN A 168 6.23 30.91 -5.22
N THR A 169 6.25 32.19 -5.58
CA THR A 169 7.47 32.99 -5.54
C THR A 169 7.90 33.04 -4.07
N VAL A 170 8.97 32.33 -3.75
CA VAL A 170 9.76 32.54 -2.53
C VAL A 170 10.47 33.88 -2.65
#